data_AF-A0A8T5FAP1-F1
#
_entry.id   AF-A0A8T5FAP1-F1
#
_cell.length_a   1.000
_cell.length_b   1.000
_cell.length_c   1.000
_cell.angle_alpha   90.00
_cell.angle_beta   90.00
_cell.angle_gamma   90.00
#
_symmetry.space_group_name_H-M   'P 1'
#
loop_
_entity.id
_entity.type
_entity.pdbx_description
1 polymer ?
#
loop_
_entity_poly.entity_id
_entity_poly.type
_entity_poly.pdbx_seq_one_letter_code
_entity_poly.pdbx_strand_id
1 'polypeptide(L)'
;MSSFLLSKKQDKTFEEKISNRSKRTREIFATVQKSFNQFCMGYYDGRTSREIFDELTVLEKKERTDAIFDILQNWIDWNYDKHVLTSTLKVYFSKLKVIFHYEGFKIHPQDIKDNLVWKKKIREELHALQMSEIRQILSIAKYHKKVFYLTLLSTGARPGEILQVKKQDFDFSNSRVKITIHPEGVKTRTGRSVYLTSEAARYVVPLLKQKQDDDLVFAKHLDPLIAEKNESKTFSRYCDNAGFTDRYHSNNYRKITLYSFRHFFFGKCADIHREGYAHRMIGHGGYLPQYDRMDDVKKIDWFKDVEPELTVDLTEKYKLELESQKKENTTNGDEIAKLRTELSQIKAFHDWKNKNTIQKT
;
A
#
# COMPACT_ATOMS: atom_id res chain seq x y z
N MET A 1 -49.88 17.52 10.67
CA MET A 1 -48.84 18.36 11.28
C MET A 1 -47.48 17.71 11.06
N SER A 2 -46.49 18.46 10.58
CA SER A 2 -45.10 17.98 10.47
C SER A 2 -44.51 17.78 11.88
N SER A 3 -43.85 16.65 12.12
CA SER A 3 -43.22 16.32 13.41
C SER A 3 -42.22 17.38 13.86
N PHE A 4 -42.23 17.74 15.15
CA PHE A 4 -41.27 18.67 15.76
C PHE A 4 -39.82 18.15 15.74
N LEU A 5 -39.62 16.86 15.45
CA LEU A 5 -38.31 16.24 15.25
C LEU A 5 -37.74 16.50 13.84
N LEU A 6 -38.56 16.95 12.89
CA LEU A 6 -38.14 17.29 11.53
C LEU A 6 -37.41 18.65 11.53
N SER A 7 -36.20 18.65 12.06
CA SER A 7 -35.32 19.83 12.05
C SER A 7 -34.75 20.16 10.67
N LYS A 8 -35.06 19.37 9.62
CA LYS A 8 -34.50 19.47 8.27
C LYS A 8 -32.97 19.71 8.23
N LYS A 9 -32.23 19.29 9.26
CA LYS A 9 -30.76 19.42 9.37
C LYS A 9 -30.00 18.71 8.24
N GLN A 10 -30.70 17.94 7.40
CA GLN A 10 -30.19 17.21 6.24
C GLN A 10 -30.44 17.91 4.90
N ASP A 11 -31.07 19.09 4.87
CA ASP A 11 -31.23 19.93 3.67
C ASP A 11 -29.89 20.62 3.35
N LYS A 12 -28.87 19.81 3.08
CA LYS A 12 -27.55 20.23 2.62
C LYS A 12 -27.48 19.99 1.13
N THR A 13 -26.83 20.88 0.41
CA THR A 13 -26.43 20.62 -0.98
C THR A 13 -25.58 19.34 -1.06
N PHE A 14 -25.50 18.73 -2.23
CA PHE A 14 -24.68 17.53 -2.41
C PHE A 14 -23.20 17.80 -2.10
N GLU A 15 -22.72 18.99 -2.44
CA GLU A 15 -21.38 19.50 -2.21
C GLU A 15 -21.07 19.59 -0.71
N GLU A 16 -21.99 20.14 0.08
CA GLU A 16 -21.88 20.17 1.54
C GLU A 16 -21.88 18.77 2.15
N LYS A 17 -22.67 17.84 1.61
CA LYS A 17 -22.72 16.43 2.06
C LYS A 17 -21.38 15.71 1.86
N ILE A 18 -20.63 16.04 0.81
CA ILE A 18 -19.33 15.41 0.52
C ILE A 18 -18.13 16.24 0.98
N SER A 19 -18.33 17.44 1.54
CA SER A 19 -17.28 18.38 1.97
C SER A 19 -16.21 17.74 2.87
N ASN A 20 -16.62 16.93 3.83
CA ASN A 20 -15.74 16.23 4.79
C ASN A 20 -14.98 15.04 4.17
N ARG A 21 -15.19 14.72 2.89
CA ARG A 21 -14.45 13.66 2.19
C ARG A 21 -13.11 14.21 1.67
N SER A 22 -12.13 13.31 1.54
CA SER A 22 -10.82 13.64 0.96
C SER A 22 -10.95 14.29 -0.42
N LYS A 23 -10.01 15.19 -0.76
CA LYS A 23 -9.91 15.86 -2.07
C LYS A 23 -10.10 14.88 -3.23
N ARG A 24 -9.35 13.77 -3.24
CA ARG A 24 -9.45 12.71 -4.26
C ARG A 24 -10.85 12.10 -4.35
N THR A 25 -11.55 11.92 -3.23
CA THR A 25 -12.91 11.38 -3.26
C THR A 25 -13.90 12.38 -3.86
N ARG A 26 -13.75 13.67 -3.55
CA ARG A 26 -14.56 14.75 -4.15
C ARG A 26 -14.32 14.88 -5.65
N GLU A 27 -13.07 14.78 -6.11
CA GLU A 27 -12.74 14.76 -7.54
C GLU A 27 -13.37 13.57 -8.28
N ILE A 28 -13.48 12.40 -7.64
CA ILE A 28 -14.17 11.25 -8.22
C ILE A 28 -15.68 11.52 -8.32
N PHE A 29 -16.30 12.14 -7.30
CA PHE A 29 -17.71 12.53 -7.40
C PHE A 29 -17.98 13.46 -8.57
N ALA A 30 -17.18 14.52 -8.73
CA ALA A 30 -17.29 15.45 -9.86
C ALA A 30 -17.11 14.74 -11.21
N THR A 31 -16.15 13.80 -11.29
CA THR A 31 -15.94 12.96 -12.49
C THR A 31 -17.17 12.13 -12.82
N VAL A 32 -17.82 11.54 -11.81
CA VAL A 32 -19.00 10.69 -11.97
C VAL A 32 -20.23 11.51 -12.36
N GLN A 33 -20.46 12.67 -11.74
CA GLN A 33 -21.53 13.60 -12.14
C GLN A 33 -21.37 14.01 -13.60
N LYS A 34 -20.16 14.38 -14.01
CA LYS A 34 -19.86 14.71 -15.42
C LYS A 34 -20.10 13.52 -16.36
N SER A 35 -19.61 12.33 -16.00
CA SER A 35 -19.79 11.11 -16.78
C SER A 35 -21.27 10.75 -16.94
N PHE A 36 -22.04 10.79 -15.86
CA PHE A 36 -23.47 10.47 -15.88
C PHE A 36 -24.26 11.51 -16.69
N ASN A 37 -24.00 12.82 -16.51
CA ASN A 37 -24.66 13.84 -17.30
C ASN A 37 -24.32 13.73 -18.80
N GLN A 38 -23.07 13.43 -19.15
CA GLN A 38 -22.68 13.18 -20.55
C GLN A 38 -23.38 11.96 -21.15
N PHE A 39 -23.55 10.90 -20.37
CA PHE A 39 -24.37 9.76 -20.77
C PHE A 39 -25.82 10.18 -20.98
N CYS A 40 -26.44 10.88 -20.03
CA CYS A 40 -27.83 11.30 -20.16
C CYS A 40 -28.06 12.13 -21.42
N MET A 41 -27.21 13.15 -21.65
CA MET A 41 -27.33 14.02 -22.81
C MET A 41 -27.12 13.27 -24.13
N GLY A 42 -26.23 12.28 -24.15
CA GLY A 42 -25.95 11.50 -25.36
C GLY A 42 -26.96 10.38 -25.64
N TYR A 43 -27.56 9.81 -24.59
CA TYR A 43 -28.42 8.61 -24.69
C TYR A 43 -29.91 8.95 -24.69
N TYR A 44 -30.32 10.06 -24.07
CA TYR A 44 -31.71 10.46 -23.91
C TYR A 44 -32.03 11.79 -24.63
N ASP A 45 -31.57 11.93 -25.87
CA ASP A 45 -31.90 13.06 -26.76
C ASP A 45 -31.60 14.44 -26.18
N GLY A 46 -30.43 14.62 -25.56
CA GLY A 46 -30.00 15.89 -25.00
C GLY A 46 -30.46 16.17 -23.58
N ARG A 47 -31.29 15.31 -22.97
CA ARG A 47 -31.73 15.46 -21.58
C ARG A 47 -30.56 15.38 -20.60
N THR A 48 -30.51 16.33 -19.68
CA THR A 48 -29.55 16.39 -18.58
C THR A 48 -29.85 15.35 -17.51
N SER A 49 -28.86 15.05 -16.66
CA SER A 49 -29.10 14.16 -15.52
C SER A 49 -30.18 14.68 -14.56
N ARG A 50 -30.37 16.00 -14.49
CA ARG A 50 -31.40 16.61 -13.65
C ARG A 50 -32.80 16.30 -14.17
N GLU A 51 -33.03 16.48 -15.47
CA GLU A 51 -34.30 16.15 -16.11
C GLU A 51 -34.63 14.65 -16.00
N ILE A 52 -33.62 13.78 -16.09
CA ILE A 52 -33.80 12.34 -15.84
C ILE A 52 -34.25 12.08 -14.39
N PHE A 53 -33.64 12.73 -13.40
CA PHE A 53 -34.08 12.57 -12.01
C PHE A 53 -35.50 13.11 -11.80
N ASP A 54 -35.84 14.25 -12.41
CA ASP A 54 -37.18 14.83 -12.33
C ASP A 54 -38.24 13.89 -12.95
N GLU A 55 -37.96 13.29 -14.10
CA GLU A 55 -38.82 12.26 -14.72
C GLU A 55 -39.01 11.04 -13.78
N LEU A 56 -37.93 10.55 -13.17
CA LEU A 56 -38.02 9.43 -12.22
C LEU A 56 -38.89 9.75 -11.00
N THR A 57 -39.09 11.02 -10.64
CA THR A 57 -39.95 11.37 -9.49
C THR A 57 -41.44 11.23 -9.80
N VAL A 58 -41.84 11.36 -11.06
CA VAL A 58 -43.26 11.31 -11.48
C VAL A 58 -43.74 9.90 -11.81
N LEU A 59 -42.82 8.97 -12.11
CA LEU A 59 -43.15 7.58 -12.41
C LEU A 59 -43.75 6.83 -11.21
N GLU A 60 -44.68 5.93 -11.49
CA GLU A 60 -45.22 4.99 -10.50
C GLU A 60 -44.12 4.10 -9.92
N LYS A 61 -44.30 3.60 -8.69
CA LYS A 61 -43.22 2.94 -7.94
C LYS A 61 -42.55 1.78 -8.69
N LYS A 62 -43.33 0.96 -9.39
CA LYS A 62 -42.81 -0.19 -10.14
C LYS A 62 -42.04 0.27 -11.38
N GLU A 63 -42.66 1.09 -12.22
CA GLU A 63 -42.05 1.64 -13.44
C GLU A 63 -40.78 2.44 -13.13
N ARG A 64 -40.79 3.20 -12.04
CA ARG A 64 -39.62 3.91 -11.52
C ARG A 64 -38.46 2.97 -11.19
N THR A 65 -38.77 1.82 -10.59
CA THR A 65 -37.74 0.84 -10.21
C THR A 65 -37.11 0.24 -11.46
N ASP A 66 -37.94 -0.17 -12.41
CA ASP A 66 -37.48 -0.73 -13.69
C ASP A 66 -36.63 0.31 -14.46
N ALA A 67 -37.13 1.54 -14.57
CA ALA A 67 -36.42 2.64 -15.23
C ALA A 67 -35.06 2.96 -14.58
N ILE A 68 -34.95 2.92 -13.24
CA ILE A 68 -33.68 3.11 -12.54
C ILE A 68 -32.66 2.04 -12.97
N PHE A 69 -33.06 0.77 -13.02
CA PHE A 69 -32.13 -0.29 -13.40
C PHE A 69 -31.75 -0.24 -14.88
N ASP A 70 -32.69 0.11 -15.76
CA ASP A 70 -32.40 0.34 -17.17
C ASP A 70 -31.40 1.47 -17.38
N ILE A 71 -31.61 2.63 -16.74
CA ILE A 71 -30.68 3.77 -16.80
C ILE A 71 -29.29 3.37 -16.28
N LEU A 72 -29.22 2.63 -15.17
CA LEU A 72 -27.94 2.22 -14.59
C LEU A 72 -27.22 1.18 -15.47
N GLN A 73 -27.94 0.23 -16.06
CA GLN A 73 -27.38 -0.76 -16.96
C GLN A 73 -26.91 -0.10 -18.26
N ASN A 74 -27.72 0.77 -18.87
CA ASN A 74 -27.34 1.53 -20.05
C ASN A 74 -26.12 2.43 -19.79
N TRP A 75 -26.02 3.05 -18.62
CA TRP A 75 -24.83 3.81 -18.24
C TRP A 75 -23.59 2.91 -18.07
N ILE A 76 -23.76 1.69 -17.54
CA ILE A 76 -22.68 0.70 -17.45
C ILE A 76 -22.18 0.32 -18.85
N ASP A 77 -23.10 -0.04 -19.75
CA ASP A 77 -22.78 -0.48 -21.11
C ASP A 77 -22.16 0.65 -21.94
N TRP A 78 -22.68 1.87 -21.83
CA TRP A 78 -22.09 3.06 -22.46
C TRP A 78 -20.65 3.32 -22.00
N ASN A 79 -20.32 3.06 -20.73
CA ASN A 79 -18.94 3.17 -20.26
C ASN A 79 -18.06 2.04 -20.79
N TYR A 80 -18.62 0.85 -20.99
CA TYR A 80 -17.89 -0.26 -21.60
C TYR A 80 -17.57 -0.02 -23.07
N ASP A 81 -18.46 0.63 -23.81
CA ASP A 81 -18.21 1.05 -25.20
C ASP A 81 -17.08 2.09 -25.28
N LYS A 82 -16.90 2.87 -24.22
CA LYS A 82 -15.74 3.78 -24.04
C LYS A 82 -14.50 3.08 -23.46
N HIS A 83 -14.48 1.76 -23.42
CA HIS A 83 -13.39 0.93 -22.90
C HIS A 83 -13.00 1.24 -21.44
N VAL A 84 -13.95 1.70 -20.61
CA VAL A 84 -13.71 1.89 -19.17
C VAL A 84 -13.59 0.53 -18.48
N LEU A 85 -12.52 0.35 -17.71
CA LEU A 85 -12.28 -0.89 -16.96
C LEU A 85 -13.39 -1.14 -15.92
N THR A 86 -13.86 -2.40 -15.79
CA THR A 86 -14.86 -2.79 -14.79
C THR A 86 -14.48 -2.37 -13.37
N SER A 87 -13.20 -2.42 -13.00
CA SER A 87 -12.74 -1.96 -11.67
C SER A 87 -12.96 -0.47 -11.45
N THR A 88 -12.70 0.36 -12.47
CA THR A 88 -12.95 1.80 -12.45
C THR A 88 -14.44 2.07 -12.40
N LEU A 89 -15.21 1.39 -13.25
CA LEU A 89 -16.65 1.57 -13.32
C LEU A 89 -17.36 1.22 -12.01
N LYS A 90 -16.93 0.16 -11.30
CA LYS A 90 -17.45 -0.15 -9.97
C LYS A 90 -17.17 0.95 -8.94
N VAL A 91 -16.02 1.62 -9.02
CA VAL A 91 -15.72 2.79 -8.18
C VAL A 91 -16.64 3.95 -8.52
N TYR A 92 -16.86 4.21 -9.81
CA TYR A 92 -17.76 5.26 -10.28
C TYR A 92 -19.20 4.98 -9.88
N PHE A 93 -19.69 3.76 -10.10
CA PHE A 93 -21.01 3.30 -9.70
C PHE A 93 -21.22 3.45 -8.19
N SER A 94 -20.22 3.14 -7.36
CA SER A 94 -20.31 3.38 -5.91
C SER A 94 -20.58 4.86 -5.57
N LYS A 95 -20.12 5.82 -6.37
CA LYS A 95 -20.42 7.25 -6.19
C LYS A 95 -21.76 7.62 -6.79
N LEU A 96 -22.09 7.05 -7.96
CA LEU A 96 -23.37 7.25 -8.62
C LEU A 96 -24.52 6.82 -7.72
N LYS A 97 -24.41 5.69 -7.02
CA LYS A 97 -25.39 5.27 -6.00
C LYS A 97 -25.61 6.29 -4.89
N VAL A 98 -24.54 6.98 -4.47
CA VAL A 98 -24.64 8.01 -3.42
C VAL A 98 -25.36 9.26 -3.96
N ILE A 99 -25.21 9.56 -5.26
CA ILE A 99 -25.94 10.61 -5.97
C ILE A 99 -27.42 10.22 -6.09
N PHE A 100 -27.75 9.03 -6.60
CA PHE A 100 -29.13 8.53 -6.66
C PHE A 100 -29.82 8.57 -5.28
N HIS A 101 -29.13 8.13 -4.22
CA HIS A 101 -29.66 8.22 -2.87
C HIS A 101 -29.86 9.67 -2.41
N TYR A 102 -29.01 10.60 -2.83
CA TYR A 102 -29.20 12.03 -2.52
C TYR A 102 -30.46 12.59 -3.21
N GLU A 103 -30.71 12.19 -4.45
CA GLU A 103 -31.93 12.53 -5.22
C GLU A 103 -33.19 11.78 -4.75
N GLY A 104 -33.10 10.97 -3.68
CA GLY A 104 -34.22 10.25 -3.09
C GLY A 104 -34.42 8.81 -3.58
N PHE A 105 -33.62 8.34 -4.52
CA PHE A 105 -33.70 7.00 -5.09
C PHE A 105 -32.80 6.01 -4.35
N LYS A 106 -33.40 5.23 -3.44
CA LYS A 106 -32.68 4.20 -2.68
C LYS A 106 -32.60 2.91 -3.49
N ILE A 107 -31.39 2.40 -3.67
CA ILE A 107 -31.13 1.17 -4.42
C ILE A 107 -30.57 0.12 -3.45
N HIS A 108 -31.27 -1.00 -3.30
CA HIS A 108 -30.85 -2.06 -2.38
C HIS A 108 -29.68 -2.89 -2.97
N PRO A 109 -28.73 -3.36 -2.15
CA PRO A 109 -27.59 -4.16 -2.64
C PRO A 109 -27.97 -5.46 -3.35
N GLN A 110 -29.07 -6.10 -2.93
CA GLN A 110 -29.54 -7.34 -3.55
C GLN A 110 -30.05 -7.08 -4.98
N ASP A 111 -30.87 -6.05 -5.16
CA ASP A 111 -31.40 -5.66 -6.46
C ASP A 111 -30.28 -5.31 -7.45
N ILE A 112 -29.17 -4.71 -6.99
CA ILE A 112 -27.99 -4.45 -7.83
C ILE A 112 -27.39 -5.77 -8.35
N LYS A 113 -27.33 -6.79 -7.50
CA LYS A 113 -26.73 -8.08 -7.86
C LYS A 113 -27.62 -8.84 -8.85
N ASP A 114 -28.93 -8.72 -8.70
CA ASP A 114 -29.91 -9.49 -9.47
C ASP A 114 -30.23 -8.83 -10.82
N ASN A 115 -30.16 -7.49 -10.90
CA ASN A 115 -30.58 -6.75 -12.10
C ASN A 115 -29.42 -6.17 -12.92
N LEU A 116 -28.23 -5.92 -12.35
CA LEU A 116 -27.11 -5.31 -13.10
C LEU A 116 -26.05 -6.33 -13.51
N VAL A 117 -25.70 -6.28 -14.80
CA VAL A 117 -24.72 -7.17 -15.43
C VAL A 117 -23.39 -6.44 -15.61
N TRP A 118 -22.31 -7.09 -15.16
CA TRP A 118 -20.94 -6.55 -15.25
C TRP A 118 -20.07 -7.44 -16.14
N LYS A 119 -19.25 -6.85 -17.01
CA LYS A 119 -18.19 -7.60 -17.73
C LYS A 119 -17.24 -8.23 -16.72
N LYS A 120 -16.92 -9.51 -16.93
CA LYS A 120 -15.97 -10.26 -16.09
C LYS A 120 -14.61 -9.57 -16.09
N LYS A 121 -13.99 -9.46 -14.90
CA LYS A 121 -12.64 -8.91 -14.77
C LYS A 121 -11.64 -9.96 -15.25
N ILE A 122 -10.86 -9.63 -16.27
CA ILE A 122 -9.70 -10.42 -16.68
C ILE A 122 -8.64 -10.30 -15.57
N ARG A 123 -8.08 -11.43 -15.15
CA ARG A 123 -6.98 -11.51 -14.18
C ARG A 123 -5.78 -12.13 -14.89
N GLU A 124 -4.64 -11.48 -14.74
CA GLU A 124 -3.35 -11.95 -15.23
C GLU A 124 -2.44 -12.20 -14.02
N GLU A 125 -1.44 -13.05 -14.21
CA GLU A 125 -0.36 -13.21 -13.24
C GLU A 125 0.44 -11.90 -13.13
N LEU A 126 0.72 -11.47 -11.91
CA LEU A 126 1.44 -10.23 -11.66
C LEU A 126 2.94 -10.46 -11.76
N HIS A 127 3.63 -9.57 -12.46
CA HIS A 127 5.08 -9.56 -12.56
C HIS A 127 5.74 -9.40 -11.18
N ALA A 128 6.56 -10.37 -10.80
CA ALA A 128 7.40 -10.29 -9.62
C ALA A 128 8.67 -9.49 -9.95
N LEU A 129 8.80 -8.30 -9.37
CA LEU A 129 9.99 -7.45 -9.50
C LEU A 129 11.25 -8.22 -9.04
N GLN A 130 12.32 -8.16 -9.81
CA GLN A 130 13.59 -8.83 -9.50
C GLN A 130 14.67 -7.83 -9.08
N MET A 131 15.63 -8.29 -8.28
CA MET A 131 16.75 -7.46 -7.82
C MET A 131 17.63 -6.97 -8.98
N SER A 132 17.77 -7.77 -10.04
CA SER A 132 18.48 -7.36 -11.27
C SER A 132 17.80 -6.18 -11.96
N GLU A 133 16.46 -6.19 -12.06
CA GLU A 133 15.68 -5.09 -12.65
C GLU A 133 15.84 -3.81 -11.82
N ILE A 134 15.82 -3.94 -10.49
CA ILE A 134 16.08 -2.81 -9.57
C ILE A 134 17.47 -2.23 -9.85
N ARG A 135 18.54 -3.05 -9.88
CA ARG A 135 19.90 -2.59 -10.16
C ARG A 135 19.99 -1.82 -11.48
N GLN A 136 19.36 -2.34 -12.53
CA GLN A 136 19.38 -1.73 -13.86
C GLN A 136 18.61 -0.40 -13.91
N ILE A 137 17.48 -0.28 -13.21
CA ILE A 137 16.77 1.00 -13.08
C ILE A 137 17.61 2.00 -12.27
N LEU A 138 18.26 1.56 -11.19
CA LEU A 138 19.04 2.43 -10.32
C LEU A 138 20.40 2.86 -10.92
N SER A 139 20.93 2.13 -11.89
CA SER A 139 22.20 2.50 -12.57
C SER A 139 22.06 3.73 -13.46
N ILE A 140 20.86 3.97 -14.00
CA ILE A 140 20.54 5.14 -14.84
C ILE A 140 19.80 6.26 -14.09
N ALA A 141 19.33 5.98 -12.88
CA ALA A 141 18.61 6.96 -12.06
C ALA A 141 19.55 8.07 -11.58
N LYS A 142 19.07 9.31 -11.61
CA LYS A 142 19.81 10.44 -11.00
C LYS A 142 19.93 10.22 -9.49
N TYR A 143 21.02 10.69 -8.89
CA TYR A 143 21.33 10.49 -7.47
C TYR A 143 20.11 10.66 -6.54
N HIS A 144 19.44 11.82 -6.57
CA HIS A 144 18.28 12.10 -5.71
C HIS A 144 17.12 11.09 -5.89
N LYS A 145 16.91 10.61 -7.12
CA LYS A 145 15.90 9.59 -7.44
C LYS A 145 16.33 8.20 -6.97
N LYS A 146 17.61 7.88 -7.13
CA LYS A 146 18.20 6.65 -6.58
C LYS A 146 18.00 6.56 -5.07
N VAL A 147 18.25 7.64 -4.33
CA VAL A 147 18.05 7.67 -2.87
C VAL A 147 16.58 7.42 -2.51
N PHE A 148 15.65 8.05 -3.22
CA PHE A 148 14.22 7.84 -2.99
C PHE A 148 13.78 6.39 -3.29
N TYR A 149 14.23 5.79 -4.39
CA TYR A 149 13.88 4.41 -4.75
C TYR A 149 14.50 3.38 -3.79
N LEU A 150 15.74 3.59 -3.34
CA LEU A 150 16.35 2.79 -2.26
C LEU A 150 15.55 2.91 -0.96
N THR A 151 15.04 4.10 -0.64
CA THR A 151 14.17 4.30 0.52
C THR A 151 12.85 3.53 0.38
N LEU A 152 12.24 3.50 -0.82
CA LEU A 152 11.03 2.69 -1.06
C LEU A 152 11.30 1.19 -0.93
N LEU A 153 12.40 0.72 -1.51
CA LEU A 153 12.84 -0.68 -1.42
C LEU A 153 13.05 -1.09 0.03
N SER A 154 13.72 -0.24 0.81
CA SER A 154 14.04 -0.51 2.20
C SER A 154 12.81 -0.51 3.12
N THR A 155 11.82 0.33 2.85
CA THR A 155 10.73 0.58 3.81
C THR A 155 9.44 -0.15 3.47
N GLY A 156 9.25 -0.52 2.19
CA GLY A 156 7.98 -0.97 1.66
C GLY A 156 6.84 0.05 1.82
N ALA A 157 7.15 1.31 2.12
CA ALA A 157 6.15 2.35 2.33
C ALA A 157 5.47 2.75 1.01
N ARG A 158 4.30 3.38 1.10
CA ARG A 158 3.65 3.90 -0.12
C ARG A 158 4.48 5.07 -0.65
N PRO A 159 4.61 5.24 -1.97
CA PRO A 159 5.39 6.33 -2.55
C PRO A 159 4.96 7.71 -2.05
N GLY A 160 3.65 7.96 -2.00
CA GLY A 160 3.09 9.20 -1.49
C GLY A 160 3.39 9.45 -0.01
N GLU A 161 3.59 8.42 0.81
CA GLU A 161 3.98 8.58 2.22
C GLU A 161 5.43 9.06 2.31
N ILE A 162 6.36 8.38 1.63
CA ILE A 162 7.79 8.75 1.65
C ILE A 162 8.04 10.14 1.03
N LEU A 163 7.31 10.51 -0.01
CA LEU A 163 7.42 11.83 -0.62
C LEU A 163 7.03 12.97 0.34
N GLN A 164 6.29 12.68 1.41
CA GLN A 164 5.86 13.66 2.40
C GLN A 164 6.66 13.62 3.71
N VAL A 165 7.67 12.74 3.80
CA VAL A 165 8.55 12.68 4.96
C VAL A 165 9.45 13.92 4.99
N LYS A 166 9.53 14.53 6.17
CA LYS A 166 10.39 15.66 6.49
C LYS A 166 11.66 15.20 7.19
N LYS A 167 12.68 16.06 7.27
CA LYS A 167 13.93 15.71 7.96
C LYS A 167 13.72 15.35 9.42
N GLN A 168 12.84 16.06 10.13
CA GLN A 168 12.53 15.79 11.54
C GLN A 168 11.93 14.39 11.81
N ASP A 169 11.41 13.71 10.77
CA ASP A 169 10.80 12.39 10.92
C ASP A 169 11.85 11.26 10.98
N PHE A 170 13.14 11.58 10.77
CA PHE A 170 14.24 10.63 10.82
C PHE A 170 14.86 10.57 12.22
N ASP A 171 14.95 9.36 12.76
CA ASP A 171 15.53 9.06 14.07
C ASP A 171 16.74 8.13 13.92
N PHE A 172 17.88 8.61 14.42
CA PHE A 172 19.20 7.96 14.35
C PHE A 172 19.61 7.28 15.66
N SER A 173 18.76 7.28 16.69
CA SER A 173 19.06 6.69 18.00
C SER A 173 19.11 5.16 17.98
N ASN A 174 18.54 4.54 16.94
CA ASN A 174 18.41 3.10 16.80
C ASN A 174 19.54 2.53 15.92
N SER A 175 19.74 1.20 16.00
CA SER A 175 20.72 0.50 15.15
C SER A 175 20.43 0.55 13.64
N ARG A 176 19.22 0.98 13.26
CA ARG A 176 18.82 1.34 11.89
C ARG A 176 18.08 2.66 11.94
N VAL A 177 18.27 3.48 10.89
CA VAL A 177 17.59 4.78 10.80
C VAL A 177 16.10 4.52 10.68
N LYS A 178 15.34 5.06 11.63
CA LYS A 178 13.88 4.96 11.67
C LYS A 178 13.28 6.19 11.00
N ILE A 179 12.22 5.98 10.25
CA ILE A 179 11.37 7.02 9.68
C ILE A 179 9.98 6.86 10.27
N THR A 180 9.45 7.92 10.89
CA THR A 180 8.08 7.94 11.38
C THR A 180 7.14 8.43 10.27
N ILE A 181 6.19 7.61 9.87
CA ILE A 181 5.09 8.00 8.96
C ILE A 181 3.90 8.40 9.83
N HIS A 182 3.48 9.66 9.75
CA HIS A 182 2.41 10.23 10.59
C HIS A 182 0.99 9.93 10.04
N PRO A 183 0.00 9.66 10.91
CA PRO A 183 -1.35 9.28 10.50
C PRO A 183 -2.10 10.37 9.72
N GLU A 184 -1.83 11.65 9.97
CA GLU A 184 -2.48 12.80 9.32
C GLU A 184 -2.25 12.82 7.81
N GLY A 185 -1.12 12.25 7.36
CA GLY A 185 -0.73 12.14 5.94
C GLY A 185 -1.15 10.83 5.26
N VAL A 186 -1.72 9.86 5.98
CA VAL A 186 -1.95 8.49 5.47
C VAL A 186 -3.44 8.21 5.25
N LYS A 187 -3.78 7.59 4.11
CA LYS A 187 -5.17 7.22 3.77
C LYS A 187 -5.87 6.39 4.85
N THR A 188 -5.14 5.56 5.59
CA THR A 188 -5.67 4.70 6.67
C THR A 188 -5.69 5.40 8.04
N ARG A 189 -5.13 6.61 8.16
CA ARG A 189 -4.94 7.35 9.41
C ARG A 189 -4.21 6.53 10.47
N THR A 190 -3.23 5.73 10.05
CA THR A 190 -2.43 4.88 10.93
C THR A 190 -0.97 5.27 10.81
N GLY A 191 -0.39 5.79 11.88
CA GLY A 191 1.04 6.07 11.95
C GLY A 191 1.84 4.78 12.09
N ARG A 192 3.07 4.77 11.57
CA ARG A 192 3.99 3.63 11.75
C ARG A 192 5.45 4.03 11.57
N SER A 193 6.33 3.28 12.22
CA SER A 193 7.78 3.32 12.02
C SER A 193 8.18 2.41 10.86
N VAL A 194 9.04 2.91 9.97
CA VAL A 194 9.73 2.11 8.95
C VAL A 194 11.23 2.33 9.04
N TYR A 195 12.05 1.46 8.46
CA TYR A 195 13.50 1.49 8.66
C TYR A 195 14.27 1.53 7.34
N LEU A 196 15.44 2.15 7.39
CA LEU A 196 16.41 2.15 6.29
C LEU A 196 17.41 1.01 6.46
N THR A 197 17.71 0.33 5.36
CA THR A 197 18.92 -0.48 5.23
C THR A 197 20.14 0.42 5.41
N SER A 198 21.25 -0.17 5.82
CA SER A 198 22.53 0.51 5.96
C SER A 198 22.95 1.12 4.62
N GLU A 199 22.70 0.44 3.51
CA GLU A 199 22.89 0.98 2.17
C GLU A 199 22.07 2.26 1.95
N ALA A 200 20.75 2.21 2.13
CA ALA A 200 19.87 3.37 1.90
C ALA A 200 20.24 4.54 2.83
N ALA A 201 20.56 4.26 4.10
CA ALA A 201 20.96 5.27 5.08
C ALA A 201 22.20 6.06 4.62
N ARG A 202 23.23 5.39 4.05
CA ARG A 202 24.43 6.06 3.51
C ARG A 202 24.11 7.09 2.42
N TYR A 203 23.07 6.86 1.63
CA TYR A 203 22.62 7.80 0.60
C TYR A 203 21.69 8.89 1.14
N VAL A 204 20.87 8.58 2.15
CA VAL A 204 19.91 9.52 2.74
C VAL A 204 20.62 10.55 3.62
N VAL A 205 21.59 10.15 4.44
CA VAL A 205 22.26 11.04 5.41
C VAL A 205 22.87 12.29 4.76
N PRO A 206 23.61 12.22 3.64
CA PRO A 206 24.12 13.42 2.96
C PRO A 206 23.03 14.38 2.50
N LEU A 207 21.87 13.86 2.08
CA LEU A 207 20.73 14.68 1.66
C LEU A 207 20.13 15.44 2.84
N LEU A 208 20.02 14.79 4.01
CA LEU A 208 19.45 15.40 5.22
C LEU A 208 20.32 16.53 5.79
N LYS A 209 21.65 16.46 5.62
CA LYS A 209 22.57 17.53 6.05
C LYS A 209 22.31 18.86 5.35
N GLN A 210 21.65 18.85 4.19
CA GLN A 210 21.35 20.03 3.39
C GLN A 210 19.93 20.57 3.63
N LYS A 211 19.23 20.05 4.66
CA LYS A 211 17.81 20.29 4.90
C LYS A 211 17.56 20.85 6.29
N GLN A 212 16.56 21.71 6.39
CA GLN A 212 15.95 22.11 7.66
C GLN A 212 14.93 21.06 8.10
N ASP A 213 14.56 21.10 9.37
CA ASP A 213 13.79 20.03 10.02
C ASP A 213 12.40 19.85 9.41
N ASP A 214 11.77 20.96 8.97
CA ASP A 214 10.48 20.98 8.29
C ASP A 214 10.53 20.71 6.77
N ASP A 215 11.73 20.61 6.19
CA ASP A 215 11.86 20.42 4.75
C ASP A 215 11.49 19.00 4.33
N LEU A 216 10.73 18.90 3.25
CA LEU A 216 10.55 17.65 2.52
C LEU A 216 11.89 17.15 1.98
N VAL A 217 12.14 15.86 2.21
CA VAL A 217 13.41 15.22 1.85
C VAL A 217 13.41 14.82 0.37
N PHE A 218 12.33 14.18 -0.10
CA PHE A 218 12.26 13.56 -1.41
C PHE A 218 11.37 14.29 -2.43
N ALA A 219 10.57 15.25 -2.00
CA ALA A 219 9.69 16.02 -2.87
C ALA A 219 9.89 17.52 -2.70
N LYS A 220 9.44 18.28 -3.72
CA LYS A 220 9.33 19.74 -3.66
C LYS A 220 7.89 20.22 -3.45
N HIS A 221 6.92 19.36 -3.75
CA HIS A 221 5.51 19.73 -3.80
C HIS A 221 4.81 19.24 -2.52
N LEU A 222 4.10 20.15 -1.85
CA LEU A 222 3.37 19.86 -0.60
C LEU A 222 2.07 19.08 -0.86
N ASP A 223 1.46 19.20 -2.05
CA ASP A 223 0.34 18.31 -2.42
C ASP A 223 0.86 16.89 -2.73
N PRO A 224 0.52 15.88 -1.91
CA PRO A 224 1.00 14.51 -2.09
C PRO A 224 0.53 13.87 -3.39
N LEU A 225 -0.66 14.22 -3.89
CA LEU A 225 -1.21 13.65 -5.13
C LEU A 225 -0.40 14.12 -6.34
N ILE A 226 0.00 15.39 -6.33
CA ILE A 226 0.83 15.97 -7.39
C ILE A 226 2.24 15.41 -7.32
N ALA A 227 2.83 15.33 -6.12
CA ALA A 227 4.15 14.76 -5.91
C ALA A 227 4.22 13.31 -6.42
N GLU A 228 3.28 12.46 -6.00
CA GLU A 228 3.23 11.05 -6.40
C GLU A 228 3.01 10.88 -7.91
N LYS A 229 2.12 11.68 -8.51
CA LYS A 229 1.86 11.63 -9.96
C LYS A 229 3.10 12.00 -10.77
N ASN A 230 3.81 13.05 -10.37
CA ASN A 230 5.03 13.49 -11.04
C ASN A 230 6.16 12.46 -10.89
N GLU A 231 6.27 11.87 -9.71
CA GLU A 231 7.27 10.84 -9.45
C GLU A 231 6.96 9.56 -10.23
N SER A 232 5.70 9.15 -10.32
CA SER A 232 5.28 7.98 -11.10
C SER A 232 5.61 8.11 -12.58
N LYS A 233 5.43 9.31 -13.16
CA LYS A 233 5.85 9.61 -14.54
C LYS A 233 7.36 9.55 -14.70
N THR A 234 8.09 10.12 -13.74
CA THR A 234 9.56 10.11 -13.74
C THR A 234 10.10 8.68 -13.68
N PHE A 235 9.57 7.87 -12.77
CA PHE A 235 9.94 6.46 -12.64
C PHE A 235 9.58 5.65 -13.89
N SER A 236 8.42 5.90 -14.51
CA SER A 236 8.05 5.23 -15.77
C SER A 236 9.09 5.44 -16.86
N ARG A 237 9.62 6.67 -16.99
CA ARG A 237 10.71 6.98 -17.94
C ARG A 237 12.00 6.23 -17.59
N TYR A 238 12.33 6.08 -16.30
CA TYR A 238 13.49 5.26 -15.93
C TYR A 238 13.28 3.79 -16.30
N CYS A 239 12.09 3.24 -16.06
CA CYS A 239 11.78 1.89 -16.53
C CYS A 239 11.89 1.77 -18.06
N ASP A 240 11.37 2.74 -18.82
CA ASP A 240 11.46 2.75 -20.29
C ASP A 240 12.93 2.79 -20.75
N ASN A 241 13.74 3.69 -20.16
CA ASN A 241 15.16 3.82 -20.47
C ASN A 241 15.99 2.58 -20.06
N ALA A 242 15.53 1.83 -19.07
CA ALA A 242 16.12 0.56 -18.68
C ALA A 242 15.63 -0.63 -19.53
N GLY A 243 14.72 -0.41 -20.49
CA GLY A 243 14.17 -1.45 -21.37
C GLY A 243 12.95 -2.19 -20.80
N PHE A 244 12.43 -1.79 -19.64
CA PHE A 244 11.28 -2.43 -18.99
C PHE A 244 9.95 -1.78 -19.40
N THR A 245 9.57 -1.94 -20.66
CA THR A 245 8.37 -1.30 -21.26
C THR A 245 7.10 -2.13 -21.19
N ASP A 246 7.18 -3.37 -20.70
CA ASP A 246 6.07 -4.31 -20.66
C ASP A 246 4.82 -3.81 -19.92
N ARG A 247 3.66 -4.22 -20.45
CA ARG A 247 2.34 -3.88 -19.94
C ARG A 247 1.43 -5.11 -19.89
N TYR A 248 0.47 -5.09 -18.96
CA TYR A 248 -0.57 -6.11 -18.87
C TYR A 248 -1.59 -5.95 -19.98
N HIS A 249 -2.02 -7.06 -20.57
CA HIS A 249 -2.99 -7.04 -21.68
C HIS A 249 -4.37 -6.54 -21.23
N SER A 250 -4.80 -6.89 -20.01
CA SER A 250 -6.14 -6.61 -19.49
C SER A 250 -6.43 -5.13 -19.25
N ASN A 251 -5.41 -4.30 -19.02
CA ASN A 251 -5.59 -2.92 -18.58
C ASN A 251 -4.50 -1.95 -19.07
N ASN A 252 -3.53 -2.43 -19.83
CA ASN A 252 -2.40 -1.66 -20.37
C ASN A 252 -1.55 -0.95 -19.29
N TYR A 253 -1.63 -1.40 -18.03
CA TYR A 253 -0.78 -0.90 -16.95
C TYR A 253 0.61 -1.51 -17.06
N ARG A 254 1.62 -0.71 -16.69
CA ARG A 254 3.02 -1.17 -16.66
C ARG A 254 3.19 -2.30 -15.64
N LYS A 255 4.01 -3.29 -15.97
CA LYS A 255 4.37 -4.37 -15.04
C LYS A 255 5.18 -3.86 -13.84
N ILE A 256 6.10 -2.92 -14.10
CA ILE A 256 6.95 -2.30 -13.07
C ILE A 256 6.49 -0.87 -12.80
N THR A 257 6.19 -0.58 -11.53
CA THR A 257 5.77 0.73 -11.01
C THR A 257 6.43 1.02 -9.66
N LEU A 258 6.24 2.23 -9.10
CA LEU A 258 6.74 2.53 -7.76
C LEU A 258 6.17 1.60 -6.68
N TYR A 259 4.96 1.07 -6.88
CA TYR A 259 4.34 0.13 -5.94
C TYR A 259 4.99 -1.27 -5.99
N SER A 260 5.74 -1.58 -7.05
CA SER A 260 6.48 -2.84 -7.17
C SER A 260 7.56 -2.99 -6.08
N PHE A 261 8.18 -1.91 -5.62
CA PHE A 261 9.12 -1.93 -4.48
C PHE A 261 8.45 -2.39 -3.19
N ARG A 262 7.21 -1.93 -2.95
CA ARG A 262 6.43 -2.36 -1.78
C ARG A 262 6.05 -3.83 -1.85
N HIS A 263 5.69 -4.33 -3.03
CA HIS A 263 5.42 -5.76 -3.23
C HIS A 263 6.68 -6.61 -3.01
N PHE A 264 7.82 -6.16 -3.55
CA PHE A 264 9.12 -6.79 -3.32
C PHE A 264 9.47 -6.87 -1.83
N PHE A 265 9.42 -5.74 -1.13
CA PHE A 265 9.68 -5.66 0.30
C PHE A 265 8.76 -6.58 1.11
N PHE A 266 7.45 -6.54 0.82
CA PHE A 266 6.48 -7.38 1.52
C PHE A 266 6.79 -8.87 1.33
N GLY A 267 7.07 -9.29 0.09
CA GLY A 267 7.46 -10.67 -0.21
C GLY A 267 8.66 -11.11 0.61
N LYS A 268 9.75 -10.33 0.60
CA LYS A 268 10.95 -10.65 1.39
C LYS A 268 10.70 -10.72 2.90
N CYS A 269 9.88 -9.81 3.43
CA CYS A 269 9.50 -9.89 4.85
C CYS A 269 8.67 -11.14 5.17
N ALA A 270 7.80 -11.58 4.26
CA ALA A 270 6.94 -12.75 4.46
C ALA A 270 7.66 -14.08 4.16
N ASP A 271 8.72 -14.06 3.35
CA ASP A 271 9.56 -15.24 3.08
C ASP A 271 10.46 -15.56 4.28
N ILE A 272 10.98 -14.54 4.96
CA ILE A 272 11.93 -14.68 6.08
C ILE A 272 11.21 -14.77 7.42
N HIS A 273 10.14 -13.99 7.60
CA HIS A 273 9.36 -13.93 8.83
C HIS A 273 7.88 -14.17 8.54
N ARG A 274 7.01 -14.11 9.56
CA ARG A 274 5.57 -14.30 9.34
C ARG A 274 4.93 -13.16 8.54
N GLU A 275 3.89 -13.48 7.78
CA GLU A 275 3.09 -12.51 7.00
C GLU A 275 2.57 -11.34 7.84
N GLY A 276 2.21 -11.60 9.11
CA GLY A 276 1.80 -10.57 10.07
C GLY A 276 2.85 -9.47 10.25
N TYR A 277 4.14 -9.81 10.29
CA TYR A 277 5.22 -8.82 10.33
C TYR A 277 5.27 -7.99 9.05
N ALA A 278 5.18 -8.64 7.88
CA ALA A 278 5.15 -7.95 6.60
C ALA A 278 4.00 -6.94 6.53
N HIS A 279 2.78 -7.33 6.94
CA HIS A 279 1.61 -6.43 7.02
C HIS A 279 1.85 -5.23 7.93
N ARG A 280 2.47 -5.44 9.10
CA ARG A 280 2.79 -4.37 10.05
C ARG A 280 3.79 -3.37 9.48
N MET A 281 4.86 -3.85 8.86
CA MET A 281 5.88 -2.99 8.26
C MET A 281 5.30 -2.11 7.14
N ILE A 282 4.44 -2.68 6.30
CA ILE A 282 3.83 -1.93 5.21
C ILE A 282 2.60 -1.13 5.65
N GLY A 283 2.06 -1.32 6.86
CA GLY A 283 0.85 -0.63 7.33
C GLY A 283 -0.41 -1.10 6.60
N HIS A 284 -0.56 -2.40 6.47
CA HIS A 284 -1.75 -3.07 5.94
C HIS A 284 -2.46 -3.84 7.06
N GLY A 285 -3.79 -3.98 6.95
CA GLY A 285 -4.55 -4.84 7.85
C GLY A 285 -4.44 -6.29 7.36
N GLY A 286 -3.72 -7.12 8.09
CA GLY A 286 -3.73 -8.58 7.89
C GLY A 286 -4.99 -9.22 8.46
N TYR A 287 -5.03 -10.56 8.49
CA TYR A 287 -6.03 -11.30 9.23
C TYR A 287 -5.81 -11.10 10.74
N LEU A 288 -6.86 -10.67 11.47
CA LEU A 288 -6.82 -10.37 12.91
C LEU A 288 -5.61 -9.49 13.33
N PRO A 289 -5.50 -8.27 12.77
CA PRO A 289 -4.30 -7.41 12.91
C PRO A 289 -4.02 -6.96 14.35
N GLN A 290 -4.96 -7.17 15.28
CA GLN A 290 -4.79 -6.89 16.71
C GLN A 290 -3.74 -7.78 17.40
N TYR A 291 -3.40 -8.94 16.82
CA TYR A 291 -2.39 -9.87 17.34
C TYR A 291 -0.99 -9.59 16.83
N ASP A 292 -0.84 -8.84 15.73
CA ASP A 292 0.45 -8.46 15.16
C ASP A 292 1.12 -7.30 15.91
N ARG A 293 1.13 -7.37 17.24
CA ARG A 293 1.80 -6.36 18.09
C ARG A 293 3.29 -6.64 18.13
N MET A 294 4.08 -5.60 17.86
CA MET A 294 5.54 -5.64 17.95
C MET A 294 6.04 -4.28 18.43
N ASP A 295 6.93 -4.30 19.42
CA ASP A 295 7.73 -3.13 19.78
C ASP A 295 8.77 -2.82 18.68
N ASP A 296 9.40 -1.65 18.76
CA ASP A 296 10.36 -1.23 17.75
C ASP A 296 11.66 -2.04 17.79
N VAL A 297 12.07 -2.55 18.97
CA VAL A 297 13.28 -3.37 19.11
C VAL A 297 13.16 -4.64 18.28
N LYS A 298 12.05 -5.37 18.45
CA LYS A 298 11.77 -6.60 17.70
C LYS A 298 11.57 -6.35 16.22
N LYS A 299 10.95 -5.23 15.83
CA LYS A 299 10.83 -4.88 14.41
C LYS A 299 12.19 -4.64 13.77
N ILE A 300 13.08 -3.92 14.45
CA ILE A 300 14.43 -3.62 13.93
C ILE A 300 15.25 -4.91 13.85
N ASP A 301 15.14 -5.77 14.84
CA ASP A 301 15.80 -7.07 14.85
C ASP A 301 15.41 -7.90 13.63
N TRP A 302 14.11 -8.10 13.42
CA TRP A 302 13.60 -8.83 12.25
C TRP A 302 13.90 -8.13 10.93
N PHE A 303 13.94 -6.80 10.93
CA PHE A 303 14.34 -6.03 9.75
C PHE A 303 15.80 -6.30 9.35
N LYS A 304 16.71 -6.50 10.30
CA LYS A 304 18.11 -6.82 10.01
C LYS A 304 18.26 -8.18 9.30
N ASP A 305 17.40 -9.15 9.63
CA ASP A 305 17.41 -10.44 8.94
C ASP A 305 16.97 -10.30 7.47
N VAL A 306 16.06 -9.36 7.20
CA VAL A 306 15.53 -9.09 5.84
C VAL A 306 16.48 -8.20 5.03
N GLU A 307 17.27 -7.36 5.68
CA GLU A 307 18.14 -6.35 5.07
C GLU A 307 19.05 -6.87 3.94
N PRO A 308 19.71 -8.05 4.03
CA PRO A 308 20.52 -8.58 2.93
C PRO A 308 19.73 -8.77 1.63
N GLU A 309 18.45 -9.14 1.72
CA GLU A 309 17.57 -9.33 0.56
C GLU A 309 17.05 -8.02 -0.04
N LEU A 310 17.15 -6.92 0.70
CA LEU A 310 16.78 -5.57 0.27
C LEU A 310 17.97 -4.75 -0.21
N THR A 311 19.20 -5.26 -0.03
CA THR A 311 20.44 -4.55 -0.37
C THR A 311 20.79 -4.76 -1.85
N VAL A 312 20.93 -3.66 -2.57
CA VAL A 312 21.17 -3.63 -4.02
C VAL A 312 22.65 -3.79 -4.33
N ASP A 313 23.51 -3.10 -3.58
CA ASP A 313 24.97 -3.20 -3.66
C ASP A 313 25.45 -4.58 -3.20
N LEU A 314 26.05 -5.34 -4.11
CA LEU A 314 26.51 -6.71 -3.85
C LEU A 314 27.60 -6.75 -2.78
N THR A 315 28.50 -5.77 -2.75
CA THR A 315 29.59 -5.73 -1.77
C THR A 315 29.03 -5.53 -0.37
N GLU A 316 28.05 -4.65 -0.18
CA GLU A 316 27.37 -4.51 1.10
C GLU A 316 26.54 -5.73 1.47
N LYS A 317 25.84 -6.33 0.51
CA LYS A 317 25.10 -7.58 0.75
C LYS A 317 26.03 -8.66 1.31
N TYR A 318 27.17 -8.90 0.66
CA TYR A 318 28.14 -9.88 1.13
C TYR A 318 28.72 -9.55 2.50
N LYS A 319 28.96 -8.26 2.82
CA LYS A 319 29.39 -7.86 4.16
C LYS A 319 28.35 -8.23 5.23
N LEU A 320 27.07 -7.92 4.98
CA LEU A 320 25.99 -8.24 5.91
C LEU A 320 25.84 -9.76 6.12
N GLU A 321 25.92 -10.54 5.04
CA GLU A 321 25.87 -12.01 5.11
C GLU A 321 27.05 -12.58 5.91
N LEU A 322 28.27 -12.07 5.66
CA LEU A 322 29.47 -12.47 6.41
C LEU A 322 29.38 -12.10 7.89
N GLU A 323 28.83 -10.93 8.22
CA GLU A 323 28.60 -10.52 9.61
C GLU A 323 27.58 -11.43 10.30
N SER A 324 26.52 -11.83 9.60
CA SER A 324 25.52 -12.78 10.11
C SER A 324 26.15 -14.14 10.38
N GLN A 325 26.89 -14.69 9.42
CA GLN A 325 27.57 -15.98 9.55
C GLN A 325 28.61 -15.98 10.69
N LYS A 326 29.36 -14.89 10.85
CA LYS A 326 30.31 -14.75 11.97
C LYS A 326 29.61 -14.80 13.31
N LYS A 327 28.49 -14.08 13.47
CA LYS A 327 27.70 -14.10 14.71
C LYS A 327 27.16 -15.49 15.01
N GLU A 328 26.60 -16.16 14.00
CA GLU A 328 26.09 -17.52 14.14
C GLU A 328 27.19 -18.51 14.55
N ASN A 329 28.36 -18.43 13.91
CA ASN A 329 29.52 -19.26 14.27
C ASN A 329 30.02 -19.01 15.69
N THR A 330 30.03 -17.75 16.15
CA THR A 330 30.38 -17.42 17.54
C THR A 330 29.38 -18.02 18.53
N THR A 331 28.08 -17.83 18.29
CA THR A 331 27.01 -18.39 19.13
C THR A 331 27.09 -19.93 19.20
N ASN A 332 27.25 -20.59 18.05
CA ASN A 332 27.40 -22.04 17.99
C ASN A 332 28.65 -22.51 18.75
N GLY A 333 29.75 -21.75 18.68
CA GLY A 333 30.97 -22.02 19.45
C GLY A 333 30.73 -21.96 20.97
N ASP A 334 30.01 -20.95 21.44
CA ASP A 334 29.66 -20.79 22.85
C ASP A 334 28.73 -21.91 23.35
N GLU A 335 27.74 -22.31 22.54
CA GLU A 335 26.86 -23.43 22.85
C GLU A 335 27.62 -24.76 22.91
N ILE A 336 28.52 -25.02 21.96
CA ILE A 336 29.39 -26.21 21.96
C ILE A 336 30.27 -26.22 23.22
N ALA A 337 30.82 -25.07 23.62
CA ALA A 337 31.62 -24.97 24.85
C ALA A 337 30.79 -25.34 26.08
N LYS A 338 29.56 -24.82 26.19
CA LYS A 338 28.63 -25.14 27.27
C LYS A 338 28.27 -26.63 27.31
N LEU A 339 27.92 -27.23 26.16
CA LEU A 339 27.60 -28.65 26.05
C LEU A 339 28.80 -29.55 26.42
N ARG A 340 30.04 -29.15 26.06
CA ARG A 340 31.26 -29.86 26.48
C ARG A 340 31.43 -29.85 27.99
N THR A 341 31.16 -28.72 28.64
CA THR A 341 31.20 -28.62 30.12
C THR A 341 30.15 -29.53 30.76
N GLU A 342 28.90 -29.49 30.29
CA GLU A 342 27.81 -30.35 30.79
C GLU A 342 28.14 -31.85 30.60
N LEU A 343 28.63 -32.24 29.42
CA LEU A 343 29.10 -33.62 29.15
C LEU A 343 30.22 -34.07 30.09
N SER A 344 31.18 -33.17 30.41
CA SER A 344 32.25 -33.46 31.35
C SER A 344 31.72 -33.70 32.78
N GLN A 345 30.74 -32.91 33.21
CA GLN A 345 30.09 -33.08 34.51
C GLN A 345 29.31 -34.40 34.60
N ILE A 346 28.58 -34.76 33.53
CA ILE A 346 27.86 -36.04 33.44
C ILE A 346 28.82 -37.23 33.50
N LYS A 347 29.94 -37.17 32.76
CA LYS A 347 30.98 -38.21 32.81
C LYS A 347 31.56 -38.34 34.23
N ALA A 348 31.91 -37.23 34.87
CA ALA A 348 32.42 -37.23 36.24
C ALA A 348 31.42 -37.84 37.25
N PHE A 349 30.13 -37.52 37.10
CA PHE A 349 29.08 -38.12 37.93
C PHE A 349 28.93 -39.64 37.68
N HIS A 350 28.98 -40.07 36.42
CA HIS A 350 28.89 -41.48 36.06
C HIS A 350 30.10 -42.28 36.60
N ASP A 351 31.30 -41.73 36.49
CA ASP A 351 32.53 -42.33 37.02
C ASP A 351 32.50 -42.41 38.56
N TRP A 352 32.02 -41.35 39.23
CA TRP A 352 31.78 -41.36 40.67
C TRP A 352 30.76 -42.44 41.06
N LYS A 353 29.64 -42.53 40.35
CA LYS A 353 28.59 -43.53 40.61
C LYS A 353 29.14 -44.95 40.46
N ASN A 354 29.88 -45.24 39.38
CA ASN A 354 30.47 -46.55 39.14
C ASN A 354 31.45 -46.95 40.24
N LYS A 355 32.36 -46.05 40.66
CA LYS A 355 33.29 -46.31 41.77
C LYS A 355 32.58 -46.62 43.09
N ASN A 356 31.46 -45.95 43.38
CA ASN A 356 30.73 -46.10 44.63
C ASN A 356 29.65 -47.20 44.61
N THR A 357 29.39 -47.82 43.46
CA THR A 357 28.42 -48.93 43.34
C THR A 357 29.11 -50.31 43.46
N ILE A 358 30.40 -50.40 43.12
CA ILE A 358 31.19 -51.66 43.17
C ILE A 358 31.61 -52.04 44.62
N GLN A 359 31.48 -51.14 45.60
CA GLN A 359 31.83 -51.40 47.01
C GLN A 359 30.71 -52.03 47.85
N LYS A 360 29.62 -52.54 47.25
CA LYS A 360 28.43 -53.07 47.96
C LYS A 360 28.11 -54.55 47.74
N THR A 361 29.05 -55.33 47.24
CA THR A 361 29.04 -56.81 47.27
C THR A 361 30.28 -57.28 47.99
#